data_AF-X1RKP2-F1
#
_entry.id   AF-X1RKP2-F1
#
_cell.length_a   1.000
_cell.length_b   1.000
_cell.length_c   1.000
_cell.angle_alpha   90.00
_cell.angle_beta   90.00
_cell.angle_gamma   90.00
#
_symmetry.space_group_name_H-M   'P 1'
#
loop_
_entity.id
_entity.type
_entity.pdbx_description
1 polymer ?
#
loop_
_entity_poly.entity_id
_entity_poly.type
_entity_poly.pdbx_seq_one_letter_code
_entity_poly.pdbx_strand_id
1 'polypeptide(L)'
;MEYRKMEDIEKKNKKEIPKFTWVILIILGCIDLLRGIMHTIFIDEAIALFAHYDLSGPMAGDLMLQMSAFGISNLITGAMFIIIALKARQMADIALICIPVAYLIGIIAIKINNIVPQSDLLGQYGMMVYLGVSIITFIATRVKMWLENKKK
;
A
#
# COMPACT_ATOMS: atom_id res chain seq x y z
N MET A 1 -37.92 16.74 2.07
CA MET A 1 -37.98 16.49 0.60
C MET A 1 -36.75 17.05 -0.12
N GLU A 2 -36.21 18.22 0.28
CA GLU A 2 -34.93 18.76 -0.20
C GLU A 2 -33.70 17.91 0.11
N TYR A 3 -33.59 17.34 1.32
CA TYR A 3 -32.47 16.47 1.69
C TYR A 3 -32.28 15.28 0.74
N ARG A 4 -33.39 14.69 0.28
CA ARG A 4 -33.35 13.56 -0.68
C ARG A 4 -32.86 14.00 -2.06
N LYS A 5 -33.23 15.21 -2.50
CA LYS A 5 -32.71 15.82 -3.74
C LYS A 5 -31.21 16.13 -3.66
N MET A 6 -30.72 16.57 -2.50
CA MET A 6 -29.28 16.83 -2.28
C MET A 6 -28.47 15.52 -2.34
N GLU A 7 -28.94 14.45 -1.68
CA GLU A 7 -28.32 13.11 -1.78
C GLU A 7 -28.32 12.56 -3.21
N ASP A 8 -29.40 12.78 -3.96
CA ASP A 8 -29.50 12.34 -5.35
C ASP A 8 -28.56 13.14 -6.27
N ILE A 9 -28.37 14.44 -6.04
CA ILE A 9 -27.39 15.28 -6.76
C ILE A 9 -25.96 14.84 -6.42
N GLU A 10 -25.68 14.53 -5.16
CA GLU A 10 -24.36 14.08 -4.69
C GLU A 10 -24.01 12.68 -5.23
N LYS A 11 -24.97 11.76 -5.27
CA LYS A 11 -24.84 10.45 -5.94
C LYS A 11 -24.61 10.58 -7.44
N LYS A 12 -25.32 11.50 -8.11
CA LYS A 12 -25.25 11.70 -9.57
C LYS A 12 -23.92 12.32 -10.02
N ASN A 13 -23.22 13.01 -9.11
CA ASN A 13 -21.91 13.63 -9.35
C ASN A 13 -20.70 12.79 -8.91
N LYS A 14 -20.90 11.63 -8.27
CA LYS A 14 -19.80 10.71 -7.99
C LYS A 14 -19.31 10.11 -9.28
N LYS A 15 -18.20 10.66 -9.78
CA LYS A 15 -17.44 10.10 -10.90
C LYS A 15 -17.03 8.68 -10.52
N GLU A 16 -17.66 7.70 -11.14
CA GLU A 16 -17.29 6.31 -10.92
C GLU A 16 -15.85 6.11 -11.36
N ILE A 17 -15.00 5.71 -10.42
CA ILE A 17 -13.65 5.29 -10.76
C ILE A 17 -13.70 3.97 -11.54
N PRO A 18 -12.73 3.71 -12.44
CA PRO A 18 -12.66 2.46 -13.17
C PRO A 18 -12.64 1.24 -12.24
N LYS A 19 -13.32 0.17 -12.64
CA LYS A 19 -13.43 -1.05 -11.81
C LYS A 19 -12.07 -1.66 -11.44
N PHE A 20 -11.12 -1.64 -12.37
CA PHE A 20 -9.79 -2.21 -12.14
C PHE A 20 -9.06 -1.51 -10.99
N THR A 21 -9.29 -0.21 -10.75
CA THR A 21 -8.60 0.57 -9.72
C THR A 21 -8.87 0.01 -8.33
N TRP A 22 -10.14 -0.20 -7.97
CA TRP A 22 -10.49 -0.74 -6.65
C TRP A 22 -10.25 -2.25 -6.55
N VAL A 23 -10.31 -3.00 -7.66
CA VAL A 23 -9.93 -4.43 -7.68
C VAL A 23 -8.44 -4.58 -7.37
N ILE A 24 -7.58 -3.78 -8.00
CA ILE A 24 -6.14 -3.82 -7.72
C ILE A 24 -5.86 -3.40 -6.27
N LEU A 25 -6.58 -2.41 -5.74
CA LEU A 25 -6.45 -2.04 -4.33
C LEU A 25 -6.81 -3.19 -3.38
N ILE A 26 -7.81 -4.01 -3.70
CA ILE A 26 -8.12 -5.24 -2.93
C ILE A 26 -6.95 -6.21 -3.01
N ILE A 27 -6.39 -6.45 -4.20
CA ILE A 27 -5.26 -7.37 -4.39
C ILE A 27 -4.05 -6.90 -3.57
N LEU A 28 -3.71 -5.62 -3.64
CA LEU A 28 -2.64 -5.04 -2.82
C LEU A 28 -2.96 -5.15 -1.33
N GLY A 29 -4.21 -4.96 -0.93
CA GLY A 29 -4.66 -5.16 0.45
C GLY A 29 -4.48 -6.60 0.94
N CYS A 30 -4.77 -7.60 0.09
CA CYS A 30 -4.52 -9.01 0.41
C CYS A 30 -3.01 -9.29 0.52
N ILE A 31 -2.19 -8.73 -0.37
CA ILE A 31 -0.73 -8.83 -0.28
C ILE A 31 -0.22 -8.23 1.04
N ASP A 32 -0.77 -7.10 1.46
CA ASP A 32 -0.46 -6.47 2.75
C ASP A 32 -0.82 -7.35 3.94
N LEU A 33 -2.00 -7.98 3.93
CA LEU A 33 -2.39 -8.92 4.98
C LEU A 33 -1.44 -10.12 5.05
N LEU A 34 -1.07 -10.70 3.90
CA LEU A 34 -0.10 -11.80 3.85
C LEU A 34 1.27 -11.36 4.39
N ARG A 35 1.78 -10.21 3.96
CA ARG A 35 3.03 -9.64 4.49
C ARG A 35 2.94 -9.38 5.99
N GLY A 36 1.81 -8.88 6.46
CA GLY A 36 1.57 -8.64 7.87
C GLY A 36 1.62 -9.91 8.70
N ILE A 37 0.99 -10.98 8.23
CA ILE A 37 1.07 -12.32 8.86
C ILE A 37 2.51 -12.82 8.87
N MET A 38 3.22 -12.72 7.74
CA MET A 38 4.62 -13.16 7.66
C MET A 38 5.53 -12.38 8.61
N HIS A 39 5.38 -11.07 8.70
CA HIS A 39 6.20 -10.22 9.56
C HIS A 39 5.77 -10.17 11.03
N THR A 40 4.70 -10.87 11.43
CA THR A 40 4.25 -10.92 12.83
C THR A 40 4.23 -12.32 13.43
N ILE A 41 3.78 -13.32 12.67
CA ILE A 41 3.60 -14.70 13.14
C ILE A 41 4.75 -15.58 12.65
N PHE A 42 5.21 -15.40 11.42
CA PHE A 42 6.25 -16.22 10.77
C PHE A 42 7.55 -15.42 10.57
N ILE A 43 7.98 -14.73 11.63
CA ILE A 43 9.12 -13.80 11.58
C ILE A 43 10.40 -14.54 11.21
N ASP A 44 10.64 -15.71 11.79
CA ASP A 44 11.86 -16.48 11.56
C ASP A 44 11.96 -16.92 10.10
N GLU A 45 10.86 -17.37 9.50
CA GLU A 45 10.77 -17.73 8.08
C GLU A 45 10.90 -16.50 7.17
N ALA A 46 10.30 -15.37 7.55
CA ALA A 46 10.42 -14.13 6.81
C ALA A 46 11.88 -13.62 6.81
N ILE A 47 12.60 -13.76 7.92
CA ILE A 47 14.01 -13.41 8.02
C ILE A 47 14.86 -14.35 7.18
N ALA A 48 14.63 -15.66 7.28
CA ALA A 48 15.39 -16.67 6.54
C ALA A 48 15.20 -16.56 5.02
N LEU A 49 14.02 -16.12 4.55
CA LEU A 49 13.71 -16.10 3.12
C LEU A 49 13.89 -14.71 2.46
N PHE A 50 13.69 -13.62 3.19
CA PHE A 50 13.62 -12.27 2.59
C PHE A 50 14.55 -11.22 3.18
N ALA A 51 14.84 -11.26 4.48
CA ALA A 51 15.58 -10.18 5.15
C ALA A 51 17.06 -10.50 5.39
N HIS A 52 17.40 -11.79 5.53
CA HIS A 52 18.74 -12.31 5.83
C HIS A 52 19.45 -11.49 6.93
N TYR A 53 18.72 -11.17 7.99
CA TYR A 53 19.27 -10.42 9.11
C TYR A 53 20.25 -11.26 9.91
N ASP A 54 21.34 -10.63 10.36
CA ASP A 54 22.22 -11.22 11.36
C ASP A 54 21.57 -11.15 12.74
N LEU A 55 21.03 -12.29 13.18
CA LEU A 55 20.40 -12.45 14.48
C LEU A 55 21.37 -12.90 15.59
N SER A 56 22.68 -13.00 15.29
CA SER A 56 23.68 -13.42 16.28
C SER A 56 24.17 -12.28 17.18
N GLY A 57 23.94 -11.04 16.78
CA GLY A 57 24.37 -9.84 17.48
C GLY A 57 23.40 -9.34 18.57
N PRO A 58 23.85 -8.40 19.42
CA PRO A 58 23.04 -7.85 20.51
C PRO A 58 21.80 -7.07 20.04
N MET A 59 21.71 -6.71 18.76
CA MET A 59 20.61 -5.95 18.16
C MET A 59 19.49 -6.83 17.59
N ALA A 60 19.62 -8.17 17.66
CA ALA A 60 18.66 -9.10 17.07
C ALA A 60 17.23 -8.87 17.59
N GLY A 61 17.08 -8.62 18.89
CA GLY A 61 15.78 -8.36 19.52
C GLY A 61 15.09 -7.11 18.98
N ASP A 62 15.83 -6.00 18.84
CA ASP A 62 15.31 -4.74 18.30
C ASP A 62 14.89 -4.87 16.84
N LEU A 63 15.65 -5.66 16.07
CA LEU A 63 15.37 -5.91 14.66
C LEU A 63 14.12 -6.76 14.45
N MET A 64 13.91 -7.79 15.29
CA MET A 64 12.68 -8.59 15.31
C MET A 64 11.48 -7.76 15.75
N LEU A 65 11.65 -6.89 16.75
CA LEU A 65 10.60 -5.96 17.17
C LEU A 65 10.22 -5.00 16.04
N GLN A 66 11.21 -4.45 15.33
CA GLN A 66 10.97 -3.58 14.18
C GLN A 66 10.23 -4.32 13.06
N MET A 67 10.64 -5.56 12.73
CA MET A 67 9.89 -6.39 11.76
C MET A 67 8.44 -6.61 12.21
N SER A 68 8.23 -6.93 13.49
CA SER A 68 6.89 -7.11 14.06
C SER A 68 6.03 -5.86 13.92
N ALA A 69 6.60 -4.68 14.22
CA ALA A 69 5.92 -3.40 14.07
C ALA A 69 5.56 -3.09 12.60
N PHE A 70 6.46 -3.41 11.66
CA PHE A 70 6.16 -3.33 10.23
C PHE A 70 5.01 -4.28 9.84
N GLY A 71 5.03 -5.52 10.34
CA GLY A 71 3.99 -6.50 10.08
C GLY A 71 2.61 -6.07 10.60
N ILE A 72 2.53 -5.51 11.82
CA ILE A 72 1.28 -4.93 12.36
C ILE A 72 0.79 -3.81 11.44
N SER A 73 1.69 -2.94 11.00
CA SER A 73 1.36 -1.86 10.08
C SER A 73 0.80 -2.39 8.75
N ASN A 74 1.36 -3.49 8.24
CA ASN A 74 0.86 -4.15 7.03
C ASN A 74 -0.53 -4.78 7.23
N LEU A 75 -0.83 -5.36 8.40
CA LEU A 75 -2.18 -5.84 8.69
C LEU A 75 -3.22 -4.71 8.65
N ILE A 76 -2.86 -3.57 9.26
CA ILE A 76 -3.73 -2.39 9.30
C ILE A 76 -3.92 -1.82 7.89
N THR A 77 -2.85 -1.63 7.11
CA THR A 77 -2.96 -1.09 5.75
C THR A 77 -3.72 -2.03 4.84
N GLY A 78 -3.50 -3.34 4.94
CA GLY A 78 -4.23 -4.35 4.17
C GLY A 78 -5.73 -4.32 4.43
N ALA A 79 -6.13 -4.30 5.71
CA ALA A 79 -7.53 -4.16 6.10
C ALA A 79 -8.13 -2.84 5.59
N MET A 80 -7.40 -1.72 5.73
CA MET A 80 -7.84 -0.41 5.25
C MET A 80 -8.05 -0.38 3.74
N PHE A 81 -7.16 -0.99 2.95
CA PHE A 81 -7.29 -1.04 1.49
C PHE A 81 -8.51 -1.82 1.04
N ILE A 82 -8.78 -2.96 1.69
CA ILE A 82 -9.98 -3.74 1.42
C ILE A 82 -11.24 -2.93 1.79
N ILE A 83 -11.25 -2.27 2.95
CA ILE A 83 -12.38 -1.43 3.38
C ILE A 83 -12.60 -0.28 2.40
N ILE A 84 -11.54 0.44 1.99
CA ILE A 84 -11.63 1.53 1.01
C ILE A 84 -12.18 1.00 -0.32
N ALA A 85 -11.67 -0.11 -0.82
CA ALA A 85 -12.12 -0.68 -2.09
C ALA A 85 -13.56 -1.21 -2.05
N LEU A 86 -14.08 -1.61 -0.88
CA LEU A 86 -15.45 -2.11 -0.75
C LEU A 86 -16.46 -1.00 -0.43
N LYS A 87 -16.09 -0.04 0.43
CA LYS A 87 -17.01 0.97 0.99
C LYS A 87 -16.77 2.39 0.44
N ALA A 88 -15.55 2.71 0.04
CA ALA A 88 -15.14 4.04 -0.38
C ALA A 88 -14.39 4.03 -1.73
N ARG A 89 -14.90 3.27 -2.71
CA ARG A 89 -14.26 3.04 -4.03
C ARG A 89 -13.70 4.31 -4.67
N GLN A 90 -14.44 5.40 -4.61
CA GLN A 90 -14.03 6.71 -5.14
C GLN A 90 -12.69 7.25 -4.60
N MET A 91 -12.19 6.73 -3.48
CA MET A 91 -10.89 7.09 -2.88
C MET A 91 -9.79 6.07 -3.20
N ALA A 92 -10.05 5.04 -4.01
CA ALA A 92 -9.08 3.98 -4.25
C ALA A 92 -7.84 4.48 -5.00
N ASP A 93 -7.98 5.43 -5.92
CA ASP A 93 -6.85 6.06 -6.60
C ASP A 93 -5.99 6.89 -5.65
N ILE A 94 -6.62 7.62 -4.72
CA ILE A 94 -5.94 8.36 -3.66
C ILE A 94 -5.16 7.39 -2.76
N ALA A 95 -5.78 6.28 -2.34
CA ALA A 95 -5.10 5.27 -1.54
C ALA A 95 -3.87 4.68 -2.26
N LEU A 96 -3.98 4.41 -3.57
CA LEU A 96 -2.86 3.93 -4.39
C LEU A 96 -1.70 4.92 -4.40
N ILE A 97 -1.93 6.21 -4.67
CA ILE A 97 -0.84 7.20 -4.74
C ILE A 97 -0.21 7.51 -3.37
N CYS A 98 -0.94 7.35 -2.27
CA CYS A 98 -0.38 7.51 -0.93
C CYS A 98 0.78 6.53 -0.66
N ILE A 99 0.75 5.32 -1.25
CA ILE A 99 1.80 4.31 -1.08
C ILE A 99 3.18 4.81 -1.57
N PRO A 100 3.38 5.13 -2.86
CA PRO A 100 4.69 5.58 -3.35
C PRO A 100 5.10 6.91 -2.73
N VAL A 101 4.16 7.79 -2.37
CA VAL A 101 4.47 9.04 -1.66
C VAL A 101 5.07 8.75 -0.28
N ALA A 102 4.47 7.85 0.49
CA ALA A 102 5.00 7.45 1.80
C ALA A 102 6.39 6.81 1.68
N TYR A 103 6.60 5.97 0.66
CA TYR A 103 7.91 5.37 0.38
C TYR A 103 8.96 6.40 -0.01
N LEU A 104 8.60 7.41 -0.80
CA LEU A 104 9.51 8.50 -1.17
C LEU A 104 9.95 9.29 0.07
N ILE A 105 9.02 9.58 0.99
CA ILE A 105 9.32 10.22 2.27
C ILE A 105 10.30 9.35 3.08
N GLY A 106 10.06 8.04 3.15
CA GLY A 106 10.95 7.09 3.82
C GLY A 106 12.36 7.08 3.24
N ILE A 107 12.50 7.06 1.91
CA ILE A 107 13.80 7.11 1.22
C ILE A 107 14.54 8.42 1.55
N ILE A 108 13.83 9.55 1.54
CA ILE A 108 14.43 10.85 1.90
C ILE A 108 14.91 10.82 3.36
N ALA A 109 14.10 10.30 4.28
CA ALA A 109 14.47 10.18 5.70
C ALA A 109 15.71 9.28 5.90
N ILE A 110 15.79 8.15 5.21
CA ILE A 110 16.97 7.25 5.23
C ILE A 110 18.22 7.99 4.78
N LYS A 111 18.13 8.77 3.69
CA LYS A 111 19.26 9.55 3.17
C LYS A 111 19.71 10.65 4.11
N ILE A 112 18.78 11.39 4.71
CA ILE A 112 19.10 12.46 5.67
C ILE A 112 19.84 11.90 6.90
N ASN A 113 19.48 10.68 7.33
CA ASN A 113 20.09 10.04 8.50
C ASN A 113 21.31 9.16 8.15
N ASN A 114 21.76 9.14 6.89
CA ASN A 114 22.89 8.32 6.42
C ASN A 114 22.78 6.82 6.79
N ILE A 115 21.56 6.27 6.77
CA ILE A 115 21.33 4.86 7.10
C ILE A 115 21.76 4.00 5.90
N VAL A 116 22.70 3.08 6.14
CA VAL A 116 23.19 2.13 5.13
C VAL A 116 22.64 0.74 5.43
N PRO A 117 22.04 0.03 4.46
CA PRO A 117 21.56 -1.33 4.68
C PRO A 117 22.71 -2.28 4.99
N GLN A 118 22.53 -3.14 6.00
CA GLN A 118 23.52 -4.14 6.42
C GLN A 118 23.22 -5.55 5.87
N SER A 119 22.08 -5.75 5.23
CA SER A 119 21.69 -7.03 4.61
C SER A 119 21.17 -6.82 3.19
N ASP A 120 21.13 -7.89 2.41
CA ASP A 120 20.74 -7.88 0.99
C ASP A 120 19.25 -7.54 0.76
N LEU A 121 18.41 -7.61 1.81
CA LEU A 121 17.00 -7.21 1.84
C LEU A 121 16.23 -7.61 0.57
N LEU A 122 16.19 -8.90 0.21
CA LEU A 122 15.54 -9.40 -1.01
C LEU A 122 14.06 -8.99 -1.12
N GLY A 123 13.38 -8.76 0.01
CA GLY A 123 12.04 -8.19 0.07
C GLY A 123 11.88 -6.85 -0.69
N GLN A 124 12.97 -6.12 -0.93
CA GLN A 124 12.97 -4.88 -1.70
C GLN A 124 12.46 -5.05 -3.13
N TYR A 125 12.74 -6.19 -3.78
CA TYR A 125 12.29 -6.45 -5.15
C TYR A 125 10.78 -6.63 -5.21
N GLY A 126 10.21 -7.36 -4.25
CA GLY A 126 8.75 -7.47 -4.08
C GLY A 126 8.11 -6.10 -3.83
N MET A 127 8.76 -5.26 -3.04
CA MET A 127 8.31 -3.90 -2.79
C MET A 127 8.36 -3.01 -4.04
N MET A 128 9.39 -3.14 -4.89
CA MET A 128 9.47 -2.41 -6.16
C MET A 128 8.32 -2.79 -7.09
N VAL A 129 7.97 -4.07 -7.19
CA VAL A 129 6.81 -4.54 -7.97
C VAL A 129 5.53 -3.95 -7.41
N TYR A 130 5.35 -4.00 -6.08
CA TYR A 130 4.20 -3.44 -5.39
C TYR A 130 4.02 -1.94 -5.68
N LEU A 131 5.11 -1.15 -5.58
CA LEU A 131 5.11 0.27 -5.91
C LEU A 131 4.79 0.51 -7.38
N GLY A 132 5.39 -0.27 -8.28
CA GLY A 132 5.15 -0.20 -9.70
C GLY A 132 3.68 -0.42 -10.05
N VAL A 133 3.07 -1.48 -9.51
CA VAL A 133 1.63 -1.77 -9.68
C VAL A 133 0.78 -0.59 -9.19
N SER A 134 1.11 -0.03 -8.02
CA SER A 134 0.36 1.10 -7.48
C SER A 134 0.42 2.34 -8.39
N ILE A 135 1.63 2.74 -8.81
CA ILE A 135 1.86 3.91 -9.68
C ILE A 135 1.19 3.72 -11.04
N ILE A 136 1.40 2.57 -11.68
CA ILE A 136 0.83 2.27 -13.00
C ILE A 136 -0.70 2.31 -12.92
N THR A 137 -1.29 1.71 -11.88
CA THR A 137 -2.74 1.70 -11.69
C THR A 137 -3.30 3.09 -11.48
N PHE A 138 -2.61 3.93 -10.68
CA PHE A 138 -2.98 5.32 -10.49
C PHE A 138 -2.95 6.09 -11.83
N ILE A 139 -1.85 6.01 -12.58
CA ILE A 139 -1.71 6.69 -13.88
C ILE A 139 -2.79 6.23 -14.85
N ALA A 140 -3.00 4.90 -14.99
CA ALA A 140 -4.03 4.34 -15.85
C ALA A 140 -5.43 4.84 -15.47
N THR A 141 -5.71 4.96 -14.18
CA THR A 141 -6.96 5.52 -13.66
C THR A 141 -7.14 6.98 -14.10
N ARG A 142 -6.12 7.82 -13.89
CA ARG A 142 -6.15 9.24 -14.26
C ARG A 142 -6.31 9.44 -15.77
N VAL A 143 -5.59 8.67 -16.57
CA VAL A 143 -5.67 8.71 -18.04
C VAL A 143 -7.07 8.33 -18.51
N LYS A 144 -7.63 7.22 -18.02
CA LYS A 144 -8.98 6.78 -18.41
C LYS A 144 -10.03 7.83 -18.05
N MET A 145 -9.99 8.36 -16.83
CA MET A 145 -10.92 9.40 -16.41
C MET A 145 -10.78 10.69 -17.22
N TRP A 146 -9.57 11.05 -17.65
CA TRP A 146 -9.34 12.21 -18.51
C TRP A 146 -9.92 12.01 -19.92
N LEU A 147 -9.74 10.83 -20.50
CA LEU A 147 -10.31 10.48 -21.81
C LEU A 147 -11.84 10.47 -21.79
N GLU A 148 -12.45 9.96 -20.72
CA GLU A 148 -13.92 9.95 -20.57
C GLU A 148 -14.50 11.37 -20.41
N ASN A 149 -13.74 12.30 -19.84
CA ASN A 149 -14.17 13.71 -19.72
C ASN A 149 -14.13 14.45 -21.06
N LYS A 150 -13.18 14.13 -21.93
CA LYS A 150 -13.09 14.73 -23.27
C LYS A 150 -14.21 14.29 -24.21
N LYS A 151 -14.86 13.17 -23.92
CA LYS A 151 -15.97 12.62 -24.72
C LYS A 151 -17.35 13.17 -24.31
N LYS A 152 -17.43 13.91 -23.21
CA LYS A 152 -18.64 14.59 -22.73
C LYS A 152 -18.60 16.05 -23.14
#